data_AF-A0A7C5PNJ1-F1
#
_entry.id   AF-A0A7C5PNJ1-F1
#
_cell.length_a   1.000
_cell.length_b   1.000
_cell.length_c   1.000
_cell.angle_alpha   90.00
_cell.angle_beta   90.00
_cell.angle_gamma   90.00
#
_symmetry.space_group_name_H-M   'P 1'
#
loop_
_entity.id
_entity.type
_entity.pdbx_description
1 polymer ?
#
loop_
_entity_poly.entity_id
_entity_poly.type
_entity_poly.pdbx_seq_one_letter_code
_entity_poly.pdbx_strand_id
1 'polypeptide(L)'
;MKKNFSNLPLLLLFTLLHGCMGTSESPLRPLPTLMDRGDLAELGQAPLMLHPDGVEISVAGSLVEDDEGRLGFQFTFLIENRSEEALEFPWRMFWSRTDHGPRKPARQALYWNPESEEYESAPKFVQPGRRELVVVRTGVEETFNPFHLVRVTLHWRYRKGSQSWKAASRFRPQ
;
A
#
# COMPACT_ATOMS: atom_id res chain seq x y z
N MET A 1 28.71 13.53 25.38
CA MET A 1 29.53 12.80 24.39
C MET A 1 28.69 12.63 23.13
N LYS A 2 29.14 13.23 22.02
CA LYS A 2 28.55 13.08 20.69
C LYS A 2 28.81 11.66 20.18
N LYS A 3 27.80 10.97 19.63
CA LYS A 3 28.00 9.89 18.68
C LYS A 3 27.08 10.09 17.49
N ASN A 4 27.71 10.55 16.41
CA ASN A 4 27.20 10.48 15.05
C ASN A 4 27.02 9.01 14.67
N PHE A 5 25.88 8.66 14.09
CA PHE A 5 25.80 7.55 13.16
C PHE A 5 25.00 8.00 11.94
N SER A 6 25.77 8.44 10.95
CA SER A 6 25.38 8.42 9.55
C SER A 6 25.09 6.97 9.15
N ASN A 7 23.91 6.71 8.59
CA ASN A 7 23.68 5.62 7.65
C ASN A 7 22.45 5.96 6.82
N LEU A 8 22.71 6.55 5.64
CA LEU A 8 21.84 6.39 4.49
C LEU A 8 21.81 4.91 4.10
N PRO A 9 20.70 4.46 3.51
CA PRO A 9 20.81 3.78 2.23
C PRO A 9 20.04 4.53 1.14
N LEU A 10 20.76 4.68 0.04
CA LEU A 10 20.43 5.28 -1.23
C LEU A 10 19.67 4.25 -2.10
N LEU A 11 18.57 4.68 -2.73
CA LEU A 11 17.97 4.26 -4.01
C LEU A 11 18.07 2.80 -4.52
N LEU A 12 16.91 2.26 -4.95
CA LEU A 12 16.71 1.54 -6.23
C LEU A 12 15.24 1.78 -6.69
N LEU A 13 14.95 2.66 -7.66
CA LEU A 13 15.00 2.54 -9.14
C LEU A 13 13.64 2.08 -9.75
N PHE A 14 12.76 3.04 -10.07
CA PHE A 14 11.64 2.84 -10.99
C PHE A 14 12.10 3.07 -12.43
N THR A 15 12.22 2.02 -13.23
CA THR A 15 12.29 2.13 -14.69
C THR A 15 10.88 2.07 -15.27
N LEU A 16 10.38 3.19 -15.78
CA LEU A 16 9.26 3.25 -16.71
C LEU A 16 9.80 3.76 -18.07
N LEU A 17 9.67 2.90 -19.08
CA LEU A 17 9.99 3.20 -20.47
C LEU A 17 9.07 4.30 -21.02
N HIS A 18 9.69 5.22 -21.74
CA HIS A 18 9.12 6.39 -22.39
C HIS A 18 8.04 6.09 -23.44
N GLY A 19 7.07 7.01 -23.54
CA GLY A 19 6.39 7.27 -24.82
C GLY A 19 5.05 8.00 -24.74
N CYS A 20 5.04 9.29 -24.41
CA CYS A 20 4.42 10.36 -25.22
C CYS A 20 4.35 11.70 -24.45
N MET A 21 4.59 12.77 -25.20
CA MET A 21 4.80 14.14 -24.78
C MET A 21 3.62 14.75 -24.00
N GLY A 22 3.93 15.56 -22.98
CA GLY A 22 3.01 16.60 -22.51
C GLY A 22 2.99 16.83 -21.00
N THR A 23 3.67 17.88 -20.56
CA THR A 23 3.42 18.71 -19.37
C THR A 23 3.66 18.15 -17.95
N SER A 24 4.53 18.89 -17.23
CA SER A 24 4.64 19.01 -15.77
C SER A 24 5.08 17.77 -14.98
N GLU A 25 6.36 17.39 -15.14
CA GLU A 25 7.02 16.52 -14.17
C GLU A 25 7.35 17.31 -12.89
N SER A 26 6.41 17.32 -11.94
CA SER A 26 6.81 17.45 -10.54
C SER A 26 7.63 16.20 -10.19
N PRO A 27 8.88 16.32 -9.70
CA PRO A 27 9.64 15.15 -9.31
C PRO A 27 8.86 14.44 -8.20
N LEU A 28 8.49 13.19 -8.44
CA LEU A 28 7.92 12.31 -7.42
C LEU A 28 8.90 12.29 -6.25
N ARG A 29 8.60 13.03 -5.18
CA ARG A 29 9.36 12.92 -3.94
C ARG A 29 9.26 11.46 -3.50
N PRO A 30 10.35 10.83 -3.05
CA PRO A 30 10.25 9.54 -2.40
C PRO A 30 9.22 9.66 -1.28
N LEU A 31 8.18 8.82 -1.37
CA LEU A 31 7.12 8.80 -0.37
C LEU A 31 7.76 8.41 0.96
N PRO A 32 7.40 9.09 2.06
CA PRO A 32 7.86 8.64 3.36
C PRO A 32 7.25 7.27 3.60
N THR A 33 8.09 6.28 3.84
CA THR A 33 7.68 5.02 4.44
C THR A 33 7.27 5.33 5.87
N LEU A 34 6.11 4.83 6.31
CA LEU A 34 5.69 4.90 7.71
C LEU A 34 6.84 4.41 8.57
N MET A 35 7.26 5.23 9.55
CA MET A 35 8.45 4.95 10.39
C MET A 35 8.45 3.47 10.79
N ASP A 36 9.31 2.71 10.12
CA ASP A 36 9.45 1.27 10.24
C ASP A 36 10.91 1.01 10.60
N ARG A 37 11.15 0.03 11.46
CA ARG A 37 12.45 -0.63 11.53
C ARG A 37 12.67 -1.46 10.25
N GLY A 38 12.77 -0.77 9.10
CA GLY A 38 13.06 -1.34 7.79
C GLY A 38 11.94 -2.19 7.20
N ASP A 39 11.79 -2.11 5.88
CA ASP A 39 11.13 -3.17 5.13
C ASP A 39 11.97 -4.45 5.28
N LEU A 40 11.42 -5.47 5.96
CA LEU A 40 12.11 -6.74 6.17
C LEU A 40 12.21 -7.55 4.87
N ALA A 41 11.21 -7.38 3.99
CA ALA A 41 11.21 -7.94 2.65
C ALA A 41 10.23 -7.18 1.75
N GLU A 42 10.63 -6.91 0.51
CA GLU A 42 9.71 -6.46 -0.54
C GLU A 42 8.94 -7.66 -1.09
N LEU A 43 7.61 -7.51 -1.23
CA LEU A 43 6.75 -8.51 -1.86
C LEU A 43 6.41 -8.14 -3.32
N GLY A 44 6.91 -6.99 -3.77
CA GLY A 44 6.69 -6.41 -5.09
C GLY A 44 5.35 -5.69 -5.25
N GLN A 45 4.98 -5.49 -6.52
CA GLN A 45 3.75 -4.83 -6.92
C GLN A 45 2.75 -5.82 -7.51
N ALA A 46 1.48 -5.65 -7.15
CA ALA A 46 0.39 -6.34 -7.81
C ALA A 46 0.07 -5.69 -9.16
N PRO A 47 -0.55 -6.42 -10.11
CA PRO A 47 -1.01 -5.84 -11.35
C PRO A 47 -1.90 -4.62 -11.13
N LEU A 48 -1.69 -3.58 -11.95
CA LEU A 48 -2.52 -2.38 -11.97
C LEU A 48 -3.98 -2.74 -12.24
N MET A 49 -4.88 -2.19 -11.44
CA MET A 49 -6.32 -2.28 -11.68
C MET A 49 -6.78 -0.99 -12.35
N LEU A 50 -7.19 -1.10 -13.61
CA LEU A 50 -7.82 -0.03 -14.38
C LEU A 50 -9.31 -0.31 -14.50
N HIS A 51 -10.13 0.67 -14.12
CA HIS A 51 -11.56 0.64 -14.35
C HIS A 51 -11.93 1.55 -15.52
N PRO A 52 -12.89 1.15 -16.40
CA PRO A 52 -13.29 1.93 -17.57
C PRO A 52 -13.79 3.35 -17.29
N ASP A 53 -14.06 3.71 -16.04
CA ASP A 53 -14.62 5.01 -15.63
C ASP A 53 -13.61 5.97 -14.98
N GLY A 54 -12.31 5.74 -15.19
CA GLY A 54 -11.24 6.62 -14.72
C GLY A 54 -10.72 6.32 -13.31
N VAL A 55 -11.01 5.14 -12.77
CA VAL A 55 -10.41 4.68 -11.51
C VAL A 55 -9.15 3.87 -11.79
N GLU A 56 -8.03 4.30 -11.23
CA GLU A 56 -6.75 3.58 -11.30
C GLU A 56 -6.29 3.25 -9.88
N ILE A 57 -6.00 1.96 -9.62
CA ILE A 57 -5.54 1.51 -8.31
C ILE A 57 -4.33 0.60 -8.51
N SER A 58 -3.20 0.98 -7.95
CA SER A 58 -2.02 0.13 -7.83
C SER A 58 -1.75 -0.20 -6.37
N VAL A 59 -1.21 -1.39 -6.14
CA VAL A 59 -0.95 -1.90 -4.79
C VAL A 59 0.45 -2.52 -4.73
N ALA A 60 1.26 -2.06 -3.80
CA ALA A 60 2.54 -2.66 -3.44
C ALA A 60 2.41 -3.37 -2.07
N GLY A 61 3.24 -4.39 -1.83
CA GLY A 61 3.28 -5.10 -0.57
C GLY A 61 4.69 -5.20 0.02
N SER A 62 4.81 -5.03 1.33
CA SER A 62 6.02 -5.32 2.08
C SER A 62 5.71 -6.11 3.36
N LEU A 63 6.71 -6.85 3.85
CA LEU A 63 6.72 -7.41 5.20
C LEU A 63 7.44 -6.42 6.12
N VAL A 64 6.79 -6.05 7.22
CA VAL A 64 7.26 -5.02 8.15
C VAL A 64 7.17 -5.51 9.61
N GLU A 65 7.90 -4.85 10.49
CA GLU A 65 7.86 -5.05 11.94
C GLU A 65 7.39 -3.75 12.61
N ASP A 66 6.38 -3.82 13.48
CA ASP A 66 5.94 -2.65 14.25
C ASP A 66 6.89 -2.32 15.41
N ASP A 67 6.67 -1.18 16.09
CA ASP A 67 7.50 -0.73 17.21
C ASP A 67 7.57 -1.71 18.40
N GLU A 68 6.58 -2.62 18.48
CA GLU A 68 6.49 -3.66 19.51
C GLU A 68 7.20 -4.96 19.06
N GLY A 69 7.84 -4.97 17.89
CA GLY A 69 8.53 -6.12 17.33
C GLY A 69 7.60 -7.14 16.65
N ARG A 70 6.35 -6.76 16.35
CA ARG A 70 5.38 -7.68 15.75
C ARG A 70 5.41 -7.57 14.23
N LEU A 71 5.57 -8.72 13.59
CA LEU A 71 5.51 -8.83 12.14
C LEU A 71 4.09 -8.57 11.59
N GLY A 72 4.03 -7.94 10.42
CA GLY A 72 2.81 -7.64 9.70
C GLY A 72 3.07 -7.46 8.21
N PHE A 73 2.02 -7.61 7.40
CA PHE A 73 2.07 -7.17 6.00
C PHE A 73 1.55 -5.75 5.89
N GLN A 74 2.31 -4.92 5.18
CA GLN A 74 1.96 -3.57 4.79
C GLN A 74 1.59 -3.56 3.30
N PHE A 75 0.43 -2.98 2.98
CA PHE A 75 -0.02 -2.81 1.61
C PHE A 75 -0.22 -1.34 1.29
N THR A 76 0.56 -0.82 0.35
CA THR A 76 0.49 0.58 -0.06
C THR A 76 -0.34 0.69 -1.32
N PHE A 77 -1.49 1.33 -1.19
CA PHE A 77 -2.40 1.68 -2.27
C PHE A 77 -2.05 3.06 -2.80
N LEU A 78 -1.89 3.17 -4.10
CA LEU A 78 -1.96 4.43 -4.82
C LEU A 78 -3.28 4.43 -5.59
N ILE A 79 -4.18 5.30 -5.16
CA ILE A 79 -5.55 5.40 -5.68
C ILE A 79 -5.64 6.71 -6.44
N GLU A 80 -6.04 6.64 -7.69
CA GLU A 80 -6.39 7.81 -8.49
C GLU A 80 -7.84 7.71 -8.93
N ASN A 81 -8.65 8.67 -8.49
CA ASN A 81 -10.06 8.75 -8.86
C ASN A 81 -10.27 9.87 -9.87
N ARG A 82 -10.19 9.56 -11.17
CA ARG A 82 -10.56 10.50 -12.25
C ARG A 82 -12.03 10.42 -12.64
N SER A 83 -12.83 9.65 -11.89
CA SER A 83 -14.25 9.51 -12.14
C SER A 83 -15.06 10.67 -11.54
N GLU A 84 -16.34 10.77 -11.91
CA GLU A 84 -17.25 11.82 -11.42
C GLU A 84 -17.82 11.52 -10.02
N GLU A 85 -17.63 10.31 -9.49
CA GLU A 85 -18.19 9.89 -8.20
C GLU A 85 -17.10 9.57 -7.18
N ALA A 86 -17.42 9.74 -5.90
CA ALA A 86 -16.53 9.34 -4.81
C ALA A 86 -16.43 7.81 -4.71
N LEU A 87 -15.23 7.32 -4.38
CA LEU A 87 -14.97 5.91 -4.12
C LEU A 87 -15.03 5.63 -2.63
N GLU A 88 -15.89 4.72 -2.18
CA GLU A 88 -15.96 4.26 -0.79
C GLU A 88 -15.03 3.05 -0.60
N PHE A 89 -14.05 3.18 0.29
CA PHE A 89 -13.15 2.11 0.70
C PHE A 89 -13.52 1.62 2.11
N PRO A 90 -14.20 0.47 2.23
CA PRO A 90 -14.53 -0.11 3.52
C PRO A 90 -13.34 -0.88 4.10
N TRP A 91 -12.32 -0.16 4.55
CA TRP A 91 -11.01 -0.70 5.00
C TRP A 91 -11.12 -1.90 5.95
N ARG A 92 -12.07 -1.89 6.89
CA ARG A 92 -12.32 -3.01 7.83
C ARG A 92 -12.68 -4.35 7.17
N MET A 93 -13.08 -4.35 5.89
CA MET A 93 -13.39 -5.56 5.13
C MET A 93 -12.19 -6.11 4.37
N PHE A 94 -11.02 -5.46 4.48
CA PHE A 94 -9.78 -5.89 3.86
C PHE A 94 -9.14 -6.94 4.75
N TRP A 95 -8.50 -7.91 4.13
CA TRP A 95 -7.78 -8.95 4.85
C TRP A 95 -6.74 -9.57 3.94
N SER A 96 -5.67 -10.05 4.56
CA SER A 96 -4.64 -10.82 3.88
C SER A 96 -4.66 -12.27 4.35
N ARG A 97 -3.98 -13.13 3.60
CA ARG A 97 -3.59 -14.46 4.07
C ARG A 97 -2.32 -14.89 3.34
N THR A 98 -1.50 -15.67 4.01
CA THR A 98 -0.47 -16.49 3.37
C THR A 98 -1.14 -17.69 2.67
N ASP A 99 -0.40 -18.49 1.90
CA ASP A 99 -0.98 -19.61 1.14
C ASP A 99 -1.76 -20.63 1.99
N HIS A 100 -1.23 -20.93 3.17
CA HIS A 100 -1.80 -21.92 4.10
C HIS A 100 -2.28 -21.27 5.40
N GLY A 101 -2.19 -19.95 5.49
CA GLY A 101 -2.54 -19.18 6.67
C GLY A 101 -4.03 -18.91 6.84
N PRO A 102 -4.48 -18.68 8.09
CA PRO A 102 -5.78 -18.11 8.35
C PRO A 102 -5.88 -16.69 7.80
N ARG A 103 -7.12 -16.20 7.66
CA ARG A 103 -7.37 -14.81 7.27
C ARG A 103 -6.91 -13.86 8.37
N LYS A 104 -6.22 -12.80 7.98
CA LYS A 104 -5.76 -11.73 8.87
C LYS A 104 -6.42 -10.42 8.47
N PRO A 105 -7.37 -9.89 9.27
CA PRO A 105 -8.06 -8.66 8.93
C PRO A 105 -7.10 -7.46 8.94
N ALA A 106 -7.46 -6.42 8.18
CA ALA A 106 -6.82 -5.12 8.30
C ALA A 106 -6.99 -4.60 9.73
N ARG A 107 -5.87 -4.22 10.35
CA ARG A 107 -5.84 -3.61 11.68
C ARG A 107 -6.00 -2.11 11.60
N GLN A 108 -5.42 -1.52 10.55
CA GLN A 108 -5.34 -0.08 10.37
C GLN A 108 -5.25 0.27 8.89
N ALA A 109 -5.83 1.42 8.53
CA ALA A 109 -5.62 2.07 7.25
C ALA A 109 -5.22 3.52 7.52
N LEU A 110 -4.09 3.95 6.97
CA LEU A 110 -3.52 5.26 7.18
C LEU A 110 -3.29 5.94 5.83
N TYR A 111 -3.55 7.22 5.72
CA TYR A 111 -3.13 8.01 4.57
C TYR A 111 -2.00 8.95 4.98
N TRP A 112 -1.09 9.22 4.06
CA TRP A 112 -0.05 10.22 4.26
C TRP A 112 -0.63 11.60 3.98
N ASN A 113 -0.67 12.46 4.99
CA ASN A 113 -1.02 13.86 4.80
C ASN A 113 0.26 14.67 4.51
N PRO A 114 0.45 15.15 3.27
CA PRO A 114 1.66 15.88 2.90
C PRO A 114 1.75 17.28 3.53
N GLU A 115 0.64 17.84 4.03
CA GLU A 115 0.63 19.17 4.65
C GLU A 115 1.12 19.10 6.10
N SER A 116 0.72 18.07 6.84
CA SER A 116 1.18 17.84 8.22
C SER A 116 2.47 17.02 8.28
N GLU A 117 2.87 16.39 7.18
CA GLU A 117 3.94 15.38 7.13
C GLU A 117 3.72 14.24 8.15
N GLU A 118 2.45 13.86 8.33
CA GLU A 118 2.05 12.84 9.29
C GLU A 118 1.11 11.80 8.66
N TYR A 119 1.09 10.62 9.27
CA TYR A 119 0.10 9.60 8.95
C TYR A 119 -1.17 9.81 9.76
N GLU A 120 -2.28 9.89 9.05
CA GLU A 120 -3.61 10.06 9.62
C GLU A 120 -4.51 8.89 9.24
N SER A 121 -5.66 8.77 9.92
CA SER A 121 -6.64 7.73 9.59
C SER A 121 -7.13 7.88 8.15
N ALA A 122 -7.00 6.83 7.34
CA ALA A 122 -7.35 6.88 5.93
C ALA A 122 -8.83 7.27 5.75
N PRO A 123 -9.13 8.24 4.88
CA PRO A 123 -10.51 8.62 4.63
C PRO A 123 -11.26 7.42 4.05
N LYS A 124 -12.53 7.30 4.44
CA LYS A 124 -13.40 6.25 3.89
C LYS A 124 -13.75 6.53 2.42
N PHE A 125 -13.66 7.77 1.99
CA PHE A 125 -14.04 8.21 0.65
C PHE A 125 -12.87 8.90 -0.03
N VAL A 126 -12.59 8.51 -1.28
CA VAL A 126 -11.67 9.22 -2.17
C VAL A 126 -12.50 10.03 -3.16
N GLN A 127 -12.40 11.36 -3.07
CA GLN A 127 -13.22 12.27 -3.90
C GLN A 127 -12.80 12.26 -5.37
N PRO A 128 -13.69 12.66 -6.30
CA PRO A 128 -13.34 12.94 -7.69
C PRO A 128 -12.12 13.86 -7.83
N GLY A 129 -11.25 13.56 -8.80
CA GLY A 129 -10.03 14.31 -9.09
C GLY A 129 -8.92 14.14 -8.05
N ARG A 130 -9.09 13.29 -7.04
CA ARG A 130 -8.08 13.08 -6.00
C ARG A 130 -7.17 11.90 -6.33
N ARG A 131 -5.92 12.06 -5.88
CA ARG A 131 -4.93 10.99 -5.82
C ARG A 131 -4.51 10.83 -4.37
N GLU A 132 -4.70 9.63 -3.83
CA GLU A 132 -4.47 9.34 -2.42
C GLU A 132 -3.49 8.17 -2.28
N LEU A 133 -2.59 8.27 -1.30
CA LEU A 133 -1.71 7.18 -0.90
C LEU A 133 -2.16 6.64 0.44
N VAL A 134 -2.59 5.38 0.45
CA VAL A 134 -3.14 4.72 1.63
C VAL A 134 -2.34 3.46 1.97
N VAL A 135 -1.90 3.37 3.20
CA VAL A 135 -1.22 2.21 3.77
C VAL A 135 -2.21 1.38 4.58
N VAL A 136 -2.33 0.09 4.29
CA VAL A 136 -3.17 -0.85 5.03
C VAL A 136 -2.29 -1.91 5.68
N ARG A 137 -2.38 -2.07 7.00
CA ARG A 137 -1.62 -3.06 7.77
C ARG A 137 -2.48 -4.25 8.16
N THR A 138 -1.93 -5.45 8.01
CA THR A 138 -2.52 -6.72 8.48
C THR A 138 -1.50 -7.48 9.31
N GLY A 139 -1.95 -8.27 10.29
CA GLY A 139 -1.03 -9.13 11.07
C GLY A 139 -0.63 -10.40 10.30
N VAL A 140 0.33 -11.13 10.85
CA VAL A 140 0.70 -12.50 10.40
C VAL A 140 0.21 -13.58 11.38
N GLU A 141 0.48 -14.85 11.08
CA GLU A 141 0.29 -15.95 12.05
C GLU A 141 1.32 -15.87 13.18
N GLU A 142 0.99 -16.36 14.37
CA GLU A 142 1.96 -16.41 15.49
C GLU A 142 3.17 -17.28 15.17
N THR A 143 2.96 -18.36 14.41
CA THR A 143 4.01 -19.26 13.94
C THR A 143 4.55 -18.86 12.57
N PHE A 144 4.33 -17.62 12.14
CA PHE A 144 4.78 -17.15 10.84
C PHE A 144 6.31 -17.15 10.78
N ASN A 145 6.84 -17.74 9.70
CA ASN A 145 8.26 -17.70 9.39
C ASN A 145 8.42 -17.07 7.99
N PRO A 146 9.09 -15.92 7.87
CA PRO A 146 9.25 -15.23 6.59
C PRO A 146 10.00 -16.06 5.55
N PHE A 147 10.92 -16.94 5.96
CA PHE A 147 11.65 -17.83 5.06
C PHE A 147 10.77 -18.90 4.40
N HIS A 148 9.57 -19.15 4.94
CA HIS A 148 8.59 -20.09 4.39
C HIS A 148 7.46 -19.38 3.64
N LEU A 149 7.52 -18.06 3.50
CA LEU A 149 6.51 -17.31 2.75
C LEU A 149 6.66 -17.61 1.26
N VAL A 150 5.65 -18.25 0.67
CA VAL A 150 5.59 -18.48 -0.79
C VAL A 150 4.80 -17.36 -1.47
N ARG A 151 3.65 -16.99 -0.91
CA ARG A 151 2.80 -15.90 -1.40
C ARG A 151 1.94 -15.35 -0.27
N VAL A 152 1.65 -14.06 -0.36
CA VAL A 152 0.55 -13.42 0.36
C VAL A 152 -0.51 -12.97 -0.63
N THR A 153 -1.78 -13.11 -0.28
CA THR A 153 -2.90 -12.56 -1.05
C THR A 153 -3.66 -11.56 -0.21
N LEU A 154 -3.72 -10.31 -0.67
CA LEU A 154 -4.59 -9.26 -0.14
C LEU A 154 -5.94 -9.32 -0.84
N HIS A 155 -7.01 -9.46 -0.07
CA HIS A 155 -8.38 -9.33 -0.52
C HIS A 155 -8.94 -7.98 -0.10
N TRP A 156 -9.42 -7.22 -1.07
CA TRP A 156 -9.88 -5.85 -0.87
C TRP A 156 -11.08 -5.54 -1.77
N ARG A 157 -11.73 -4.40 -1.51
CA ARG A 157 -12.91 -3.96 -2.25
C ARG A 157 -13.12 -2.46 -2.16
N TYR A 158 -13.85 -1.90 -3.10
CA TYR A 158 -14.34 -0.53 -3.02
C TYR A 158 -15.76 -0.45 -3.60
N ARG A 159 -16.43 0.68 -3.37
CA ARG A 159 -17.73 1.01 -3.99
C ARG A 159 -17.66 2.35 -4.69
N LYS A 160 -18.55 2.56 -5.64
CA LYS A 160 -18.80 3.78 -6.40
C LYS A 160 -20.29 3.76 -6.71
N GLY A 161 -21.02 4.73 -6.18
CA GLY A 161 -22.48 4.67 -6.14
C GLY A 161 -22.99 3.36 -5.52
N SER A 162 -23.84 2.64 -6.27
CA SER A 162 -24.42 1.35 -5.86
C SER A 162 -23.56 0.13 -6.22
N GLN A 163 -22.50 0.33 -7.02
CA GLN A 163 -21.66 -0.76 -7.52
C GLN A 163 -20.53 -1.08 -6.53
N SER A 164 -20.15 -2.36 -6.47
CA SER A 164 -19.19 -2.89 -5.51
C SER A 164 -18.21 -3.82 -6.21
N TRP A 165 -16.92 -3.52 -6.10
CA TRP A 165 -15.85 -4.28 -6.74
C TRP A 165 -15.01 -4.98 -5.70
N LYS A 166 -14.69 -6.25 -5.96
CA LYS A 166 -13.82 -7.07 -5.11
C LYS A 166 -12.60 -7.47 -5.91
N ALA A 167 -11.45 -7.41 -5.27
CA ALA A 167 -10.17 -7.69 -5.89
C ALA A 167 -9.32 -8.58 -4.97
N ALA A 168 -8.38 -9.29 -5.60
CA ALA A 168 -7.38 -10.09 -4.90
C ALA A 168 -6.01 -9.79 -5.51
N SER A 169 -5.17 -9.08 -4.76
CA SER A 169 -3.79 -8.76 -5.12
C SER A 169 -2.87 -9.83 -4.55
N ARG A 170 -2.06 -10.47 -5.39
CA ARG A 170 -1.15 -11.55 -5.00
C ARG A 170 0.28 -11.05 -5.07
N PHE A 171 1.06 -11.33 -4.04
CA PHE A 171 2.44 -10.89 -3.92
C PHE A 171 3.33 -12.08 -3.57
N ARG A 172 4.56 -12.06 -4.06
CA ARG A 172 5.57 -13.07 -3.77
C ARG A 172 6.81 -12.35 -3.21
N PRO A 173 7.42 -12.85 -2.13
CA PRO A 173 8.67 -12.28 -1.66
C PRO A 173 9.73 -12.33 -2.77
N GLN A 174 10.50 -11.26 -2.88
CA GLN A 174 11.64 -11.15 -3.81
C GLN A 174 12.95 -11.52 -3.12
#